data_AF-A0A9D0YLJ4-F1
#
_entry.id   AF-A0A9D0YLJ4-F1
#
_cell.length_a   1.000
_cell.length_b   1.000
_cell.length_c   1.000
_cell.angle_alpha   90.00
_cell.angle_beta   90.00
_cell.angle_gamma   90.00
#
_symmetry.space_group_name_H-M   'P 1'
#
loop_
_entity.id
_entity.type
_entity.pdbx_description
1 polymer ?
#
loop_
_entity_poly.entity_id
_entity_poly.type
_entity_poly.pdbx_seq_one_letter_code
_entity_poly.pdbx_strand_id
1 'polypeptide(L)'
;MYKQIFNNTFNTIFEKKKILIKALSLYLFFHILASYFQINNIIYIEGKEEIQNYFIHFGTSFILYIVVLFVAITTHRIFILEEHSIPTWGYFRFTKREWSFIVSSIGIGIIAIIIVFAFIFAGTIFGKSGTLVGIGLSMIAITIIFSRLSLVFPSISIDKDISLGEAWNFTKEYKLLVYLSVIIFPVFFSILLGVVYGLVIKFLVSFVYSELTILYSLLEIFIAVFTISALSATYKYILEEHPEYFEIKSEIKVQLREYTIENTDDICKVTIPNVNDINFEYLKNKLKVQYFEIGYTNISLDKENSWMIKSGNSYILLSKINDEYKIETFKVEGPNFLDLLDLKDKNNDI
;
A
#
# COMPACT_ATOMS: atom_id res chain seq x y z
N MET A 1 14.59 13.00 16.58
CA MET A 1 14.38 12.22 15.35
C MET A 1 14.93 10.78 15.40
N TYR A 2 16.14 10.45 14.94
CA TYR A 2 16.58 9.03 14.81
C TYR A 2 16.47 8.19 16.09
N LYS A 3 16.92 8.75 17.23
CA LYS A 3 16.81 8.09 18.54
C LYS A 3 15.35 7.78 18.92
N GLN A 4 14.42 8.67 18.58
CA GLN A 4 13.00 8.51 18.86
C GLN A 4 12.40 7.39 18.00
N ILE A 5 12.67 7.36 16.69
CA ILE A 5 12.21 6.28 15.81
C ILE A 5 12.77 4.92 16.27
N PHE A 6 14.07 4.88 16.58
CA PHE A 6 14.71 3.66 17.09
C PHE A 6 14.06 3.19 18.40
N ASN A 7 13.92 4.10 19.38
CA ASN A 7 13.33 3.78 20.67
C ASN A 7 11.88 3.32 20.52
N ASN A 8 11.08 4.01 19.69
CA ASN A 8 9.70 3.66 19.40
C ASN A 8 9.61 2.30 18.70
N THR A 9 10.55 1.97 17.81
CA THR A 9 10.60 0.66 17.15
C THR A 9 10.67 -0.48 18.16
N PHE A 10 11.62 -0.41 19.11
CA PHE A 10 11.78 -1.46 20.12
C PHE A 10 10.68 -1.43 21.18
N ASN A 11 10.38 -0.26 21.74
CA ASN A 11 9.43 -0.14 22.84
C ASN A 11 8.05 -0.64 22.43
N THR A 12 7.58 -0.27 21.23
CA THR A 12 6.26 -0.70 20.76
C THR A 12 6.18 -2.23 20.60
N ILE A 13 7.26 -2.89 20.15
CA ILE A 13 7.33 -4.36 20.07
C ILE A 13 7.19 -4.98 21.46
N PHE A 14 7.93 -4.47 22.45
CA PHE A 14 7.94 -5.03 23.80
C PHE A 14 6.66 -4.74 24.58
N GLU A 15 6.11 -3.54 24.42
CA GLU A 15 4.83 -3.13 25.02
C GLU A 15 3.69 -3.98 24.46
N LYS A 16 3.63 -4.16 23.12
CA LYS A 16 2.54 -4.89 22.46
C LYS A 16 2.83 -6.38 22.24
N LYS A 17 3.86 -6.95 22.88
CA LYS A 17 4.29 -8.35 22.69
C LYS A 17 3.17 -9.38 22.84
N LYS A 18 2.28 -9.21 23.83
CA LYS A 18 1.18 -10.15 24.08
C LYS A 18 0.17 -10.15 22.94
N ILE A 19 -0.17 -8.95 22.45
CA ILE A 19 -1.11 -8.77 21.33
C ILE A 19 -0.48 -9.30 20.04
N LEU A 20 0.81 -8.98 19.78
CA LEU A 20 1.56 -9.49 18.64
C LEU A 20 1.61 -11.01 18.63
N ILE A 21 2.03 -11.65 19.72
CA ILE A 21 2.14 -13.11 19.79
C ILE A 21 0.78 -13.76 19.51
N LYS A 22 -0.30 -13.25 20.10
CA LYS A 22 -1.63 -13.80 19.89
C LYS A 22 -2.09 -13.62 18.43
N ALA A 23 -1.97 -12.41 17.89
CA ALA A 23 -2.40 -12.09 16.54
C ALA A 23 -1.56 -12.80 15.46
N LEU A 24 -0.27 -13.02 15.71
CA LEU A 24 0.65 -13.62 14.75
C LEU A 24 0.81 -15.13 14.86
N SER A 25 0.30 -15.75 15.94
CA SER A 25 0.39 -17.20 16.17
C SER A 25 -0.16 -18.03 15.01
N LEU A 26 -1.30 -17.64 14.45
CA LEU A 26 -1.94 -18.33 13.34
C LEU A 26 -1.13 -18.17 12.04
N TYR A 27 -0.60 -16.98 11.77
CA TYR A 27 0.28 -16.75 10.62
C TYR A 27 1.59 -17.54 10.73
N LEU A 28 2.17 -17.62 11.94
CA LEU A 28 3.34 -18.44 12.22
C LEU A 28 3.08 -19.92 11.92
N PHE A 29 1.93 -20.44 12.34
CA PHE A 29 1.54 -21.81 12.01
C PHE A 29 1.48 -22.05 10.49
N PHE A 30 0.81 -21.18 9.73
CA PHE A 30 0.74 -21.31 8.27
C PHE A 30 2.10 -21.13 7.59
N HIS A 31 2.94 -20.23 8.10
CA HIS A 31 4.29 -20.04 7.60
C HIS A 31 5.12 -21.32 7.76
N ILE A 32 5.12 -21.91 8.96
CA ILE A 32 5.83 -23.15 9.25
C ILE A 32 5.32 -24.28 8.34
N LEU A 33 4.00 -24.41 8.20
CA LEU A 33 3.39 -25.43 7.36
C LEU A 33 3.81 -25.28 5.89
N ALA A 34 3.76 -24.07 5.34
CA ALA A 34 4.15 -23.81 3.96
C ALA A 34 5.66 -24.01 3.73
N SER A 35 6.52 -23.56 4.67
CA SER A 35 7.96 -23.81 4.63
C SER A 35 8.27 -25.31 4.71
N TYR A 36 7.55 -26.06 5.56
CA TYR A 36 7.69 -27.52 5.64
C TYR A 36 7.35 -28.19 4.30
N PHE A 37 6.28 -27.78 3.63
CA PHE A 37 5.95 -28.31 2.30
C PHE A 37 7.01 -27.93 1.25
N GLN A 38 7.61 -26.74 1.30
CA GLN A 38 8.68 -26.38 0.36
C GLN A 38 9.91 -27.28 0.52
N ILE A 39 10.35 -27.50 1.75
CA ILE A 39 11.56 -28.28 2.04
C ILE A 39 11.37 -29.76 1.67
N ASN A 40 10.23 -30.35 1.99
CA ASN A 40 10.02 -31.79 1.80
C ASN A 40 9.60 -32.21 0.39
N ASN A 41 9.24 -31.26 -0.48
CA ASN A 41 8.90 -31.55 -1.89
C ASN A 41 10.09 -31.39 -2.85
N ILE A 42 11.32 -31.39 -2.31
CA ILE A 42 12.53 -31.52 -3.11
C ILE A 42 12.69 -33.01 -3.44
N ILE A 43 12.37 -33.39 -4.69
CA ILE A 43 12.48 -34.76 -5.16
C ILE A 43 13.93 -35.01 -5.58
N TYR A 44 14.61 -35.90 -4.85
CA TYR A 44 15.92 -36.41 -5.23
C TYR A 44 15.73 -37.59 -6.19
N ILE A 45 16.03 -37.39 -7.47
CA ILE A 45 16.16 -38.48 -8.42
C ILE A 45 17.60 -39.01 -8.32
N GLU A 46 17.75 -40.32 -8.16
CA GLU A 46 19.03 -41.01 -8.05
C GLU A 46 20.04 -40.52 -9.12
N GLY A 47 20.98 -39.69 -8.68
CA GLY A 47 22.24 -39.50 -9.36
C GLY A 47 22.41 -38.28 -10.26
N LYS A 48 21.39 -37.44 -10.54
CA LYS A 48 21.56 -36.09 -11.13
C LYS A 48 20.21 -35.36 -11.27
N GLU A 49 20.20 -34.13 -10.73
CA GLU A 49 19.16 -33.10 -10.79
C GLU A 49 18.03 -33.18 -9.74
N GLU A 50 17.97 -32.12 -8.92
CA GLU A 50 16.82 -31.79 -8.07
C GLU A 50 15.68 -31.33 -8.99
N ILE A 51 14.74 -32.23 -9.31
CA ILE A 51 13.51 -31.82 -9.98
C ILE A 51 12.57 -31.31 -8.90
N GLN A 52 12.60 -29.99 -8.68
CA GLN A 52 11.58 -29.34 -7.87
C GLN A 52 10.23 -29.46 -8.58
N ASN A 53 9.19 -29.89 -7.87
CA ASN A 53 7.83 -29.76 -8.35
C ASN A 53 7.48 -28.26 -8.39
N TYR A 54 7.75 -27.62 -9.52
CA TYR A 54 7.57 -26.16 -9.70
C TYR A 54 6.15 -25.71 -9.34
N PHE A 55 5.14 -26.54 -9.56
CA PHE A 55 3.76 -26.23 -9.19
C PHE A 55 3.59 -26.14 -7.67
N ILE A 56 4.13 -27.10 -6.91
CA ILE A 56 4.10 -27.07 -5.44
C ILE A 56 4.93 -25.89 -4.92
N HIS A 57 6.13 -25.67 -5.46
CA HIS A 57 7.00 -24.57 -5.03
C HIS A 57 6.36 -23.20 -5.29
N PHE A 58 5.71 -23.03 -6.45
CA PHE A 58 4.97 -21.83 -6.78
C PHE A 58 3.76 -21.64 -5.86
N GLY A 59 2.93 -22.67 -5.68
CA GLY A 59 1.76 -22.62 -4.81
C GLY A 59 2.10 -22.29 -3.35
N THR A 60 3.14 -22.92 -2.81
CA THR A 60 3.64 -22.65 -1.45
C THR A 60 4.26 -21.26 -1.31
N SER A 61 5.01 -20.80 -2.32
CA SER A 61 5.54 -19.42 -2.35
C SER A 61 4.42 -18.39 -2.36
N PHE A 62 3.35 -18.65 -3.11
CA PHE A 62 2.18 -17.79 -3.14
C PHE A 62 1.48 -17.75 -1.76
N ILE A 63 1.31 -18.90 -1.10
CA ILE A 63 0.76 -18.96 0.26
C ILE A 63 1.65 -18.17 1.24
N LEU A 64 2.98 -18.35 1.20
CA LEU A 64 3.91 -17.61 2.04
C LEU A 64 3.80 -16.09 1.81
N TYR A 65 3.69 -15.66 0.56
CA TYR A 65 3.46 -14.25 0.23
C TYR A 65 2.18 -13.71 0.88
N ILE A 66 1.07 -14.44 0.79
CA ILE A 66 -0.19 -14.06 1.43
C ILE A 66 -0.06 -14.01 2.95
N VAL A 67 0.62 -14.98 3.57
CA VAL A 67 0.88 -15.01 5.02
C VAL A 67 1.70 -13.78 5.45
N VAL A 68 2.80 -13.48 4.76
CA VAL A 68 3.65 -12.32 5.04
C VAL A 68 2.88 -11.01 4.87
N LEU A 69 2.00 -10.93 3.87
CA LEU A 69 1.12 -9.78 3.68
C LEU A 69 0.20 -9.55 4.89
N PHE A 70 -0.46 -10.60 5.38
CA PHE A 70 -1.32 -10.47 6.56
C PHE A 70 -0.52 -10.14 7.83
N VAL A 71 0.70 -10.69 7.98
CA VAL A 71 1.62 -10.30 9.06
C VAL A 71 1.94 -8.81 8.96
N ALA A 72 2.24 -8.30 7.76
CA ALA A 72 2.53 -6.89 7.54
C ALA A 72 1.36 -5.97 7.93
N ILE A 73 0.17 -6.24 7.40
CA ILE A 73 -1.04 -5.45 7.70
C ILE A 73 -1.35 -5.49 9.20
N THR A 74 -1.37 -6.68 9.80
CA THR A 74 -1.70 -6.85 11.21
C THR A 74 -0.68 -6.13 12.10
N THR A 75 0.61 -6.24 11.78
CA THR A 75 1.69 -5.60 12.54
C THR A 75 1.63 -4.08 12.41
N HIS A 76 1.43 -3.53 11.21
CA HIS A 76 1.24 -2.10 11.01
C HIS A 76 0.05 -1.57 11.81
N ARG A 77 -1.09 -2.27 11.80
CA ARG A 77 -2.27 -1.88 12.60
C ARG A 77 -1.98 -1.91 14.09
N ILE A 78 -1.33 -2.96 14.58
CA ILE A 78 -0.97 -3.08 16.00
C ILE A 78 -0.09 -1.91 16.44
N PHE A 79 0.89 -1.54 15.63
CA PHE A 79 1.80 -0.46 15.99
C PHE A 79 1.22 0.92 15.82
N ILE A 80 0.31 1.11 14.88
CA ILE A 80 -0.23 2.44 14.62
C ILE A 80 -1.47 2.73 15.47
N LEU A 81 -2.42 1.79 15.54
CA LEU A 81 -3.71 1.96 16.22
C LEU A 81 -3.65 1.62 17.71
N GLU A 82 -4.63 2.12 18.45
CA GLU A 82 -4.86 1.77 19.86
C GLU A 82 -5.40 0.34 20.02
N GLU A 83 -5.20 -0.25 21.21
CA GLU A 83 -5.40 -1.68 21.47
C GLU A 83 -6.83 -2.17 21.21
N HIS A 84 -7.84 -1.32 21.40
CA HIS A 84 -9.25 -1.68 21.24
C HIS A 84 -9.69 -1.85 19.77
N SER A 85 -8.88 -1.38 18.82
CA SER A 85 -9.21 -1.33 17.39
C SER A 85 -8.67 -2.52 16.59
N ILE A 86 -8.13 -3.54 17.27
CA ILE A 86 -7.39 -4.65 16.66
C ILE A 86 -8.02 -5.99 17.08
N PRO A 87 -8.37 -6.88 16.12
CA PRO A 87 -8.89 -8.20 16.46
C PRO A 87 -7.81 -9.07 17.08
N THR A 88 -8.19 -9.87 18.07
CA THR A 88 -7.24 -10.64 18.87
C THR A 88 -6.58 -11.82 18.14
N TRP A 89 -7.11 -12.25 17.00
CA TRP A 89 -6.65 -13.44 16.25
C TRP A 89 -6.26 -13.14 14.79
N GLY A 90 -6.03 -11.86 14.48
CA GLY A 90 -5.80 -11.40 13.11
C GLY A 90 -7.08 -11.29 12.28
N TYR A 91 -7.01 -10.61 11.14
CA TYR A 91 -8.08 -10.53 10.14
C TYR A 91 -7.74 -11.48 8.99
N PHE A 92 -8.63 -12.42 8.67
CA PHE A 92 -8.56 -13.29 7.47
C PHE A 92 -9.69 -12.99 6.48
N ARG A 93 -10.15 -11.74 6.44
CA ARG A 93 -11.13 -11.31 5.43
C ARG A 93 -10.39 -10.50 4.38
N PHE A 94 -10.50 -10.91 3.13
CA PHE A 94 -10.05 -10.12 1.99
C PHE A 94 -11.01 -8.94 1.82
N THR A 95 -10.57 -7.76 2.22
CA THR A 95 -11.28 -6.50 2.02
C THR A 95 -10.55 -5.64 1.00
N LYS A 96 -11.09 -4.45 0.71
CA LYS A 96 -10.44 -3.43 -0.14
C LYS A 96 -9.02 -3.11 0.34
N ARG A 97 -8.77 -3.19 1.66
CA ARG A 97 -7.46 -2.94 2.25
C ARG A 97 -6.39 -3.93 1.78
N GLU A 98 -6.66 -5.23 1.92
CA GLU A 98 -5.73 -6.29 1.50
C GLU A 98 -5.49 -6.19 0.00
N TRP A 99 -6.52 -5.88 -0.78
CA TRP A 99 -6.39 -5.65 -2.22
C TRP A 99 -5.50 -4.43 -2.53
N SER A 100 -5.73 -3.29 -1.90
CA SER A 100 -4.88 -2.09 -2.03
C SER A 100 -3.42 -2.38 -1.65
N PHE A 101 -3.20 -3.19 -0.62
CA PHE A 101 -1.87 -3.61 -0.19
C PHE A 101 -1.17 -4.47 -1.26
N ILE A 102 -1.89 -5.45 -1.83
CA ILE A 102 -1.39 -6.28 -2.94
C ILE A 102 -1.05 -5.42 -4.15
N VAL A 103 -2.00 -4.58 -4.60
CA VAL A 103 -1.80 -3.72 -5.77
C VAL A 103 -0.60 -2.78 -5.60
N SER A 104 -0.45 -2.19 -4.41
CA SER A 104 0.70 -1.32 -4.10
C SER A 104 2.02 -2.10 -4.06
N SER A 105 2.00 -3.32 -3.50
CA SER A 105 3.17 -4.21 -3.48
C SER A 105 3.60 -4.61 -4.89
N ILE A 106 2.64 -5.00 -5.74
CA ILE A 106 2.88 -5.32 -7.15
C ILE A 106 3.39 -4.09 -7.90
N GLY A 107 2.79 -2.91 -7.67
CA GLY A 107 3.22 -1.66 -8.29
C GLY A 107 4.68 -1.31 -7.97
N ILE A 108 5.07 -1.42 -6.69
CA ILE A 108 6.47 -1.24 -6.27
C ILE A 108 7.37 -2.31 -6.89
N GLY A 109 6.91 -3.57 -6.95
CA GLY A 109 7.63 -4.67 -7.60
C GLY A 109 7.89 -4.43 -9.09
N ILE A 110 6.90 -3.95 -9.84
CA ILE A 110 7.03 -3.62 -11.26
C ILE A 110 8.05 -2.49 -11.45
N ILE A 111 7.97 -1.42 -10.63
CA ILE A 111 8.94 -0.33 -10.66
C ILE A 111 10.36 -0.87 -10.41
N ALA A 112 10.54 -1.75 -9.42
CA ALA A 112 11.83 -2.37 -9.14
C ALA A 112 12.34 -3.20 -10.31
N ILE A 113 11.50 -4.02 -10.95
CA ILE A 113 11.85 -4.84 -12.11
C ILE A 113 12.32 -3.96 -13.27
N ILE A 114 11.60 -2.87 -13.58
CA ILE A 114 11.96 -1.93 -14.66
C ILE A 114 13.35 -1.33 -14.40
N ILE A 115 13.64 -0.96 -13.15
CA ILE A 115 14.92 -0.37 -12.76
C ILE A 115 16.06 -1.39 -12.87
N VAL A 116 15.86 -2.60 -12.36
CA VAL A 116 16.85 -3.70 -12.49
C VAL A 116 17.14 -3.94 -13.96
N PHE A 117 16.09 -4.07 -14.77
CA PHE A 117 16.23 -4.30 -16.20
C PHE A 117 17.01 -3.17 -16.88
N ALA A 118 16.66 -1.90 -16.62
CA ALA A 118 17.32 -0.75 -17.22
C ALA A 118 18.82 -0.69 -16.88
N PHE A 119 19.20 -0.89 -15.61
CA PHE A 119 20.60 -0.84 -15.19
C PHE A 119 21.41 -2.05 -15.65
N ILE A 120 20.83 -3.26 -15.61
CA ILE A 120 21.50 -4.46 -16.14
C ILE A 120 21.69 -4.32 -17.66
N PHE A 121 20.66 -3.90 -18.39
CA PHE A 121 20.73 -3.68 -19.83
C PHE A 121 21.80 -2.64 -20.18
N ALA A 122 21.81 -1.48 -19.52
CA ALA A 122 22.87 -0.49 -19.70
C ALA A 122 24.26 -1.05 -19.37
N GLY A 123 24.39 -1.84 -18.31
CA GLY A 123 25.62 -2.50 -17.93
C GLY A 123 26.15 -3.49 -18.98
N THR A 124 25.24 -4.25 -19.62
CA THR A 124 25.64 -5.24 -20.65
C THR A 124 26.28 -4.60 -21.89
N ILE A 125 25.98 -3.34 -22.19
CA ILE A 125 26.63 -2.58 -23.28
C ILE A 125 28.14 -2.45 -23.05
N PHE A 126 28.58 -2.43 -21.78
CA PHE A 126 29.99 -2.32 -21.38
C PHE A 126 30.64 -3.68 -21.05
N GLY A 127 29.98 -4.80 -21.37
CA GLY A 127 30.45 -6.15 -21.12
C GLY A 127 30.30 -6.60 -19.66
N LYS A 128 31.00 -7.69 -19.27
CA LYS A 128 30.80 -8.39 -17.99
C LYS A 128 31.03 -7.50 -16.75
N SER A 129 32.07 -6.67 -16.77
CA SER A 129 32.34 -5.71 -15.68
C SER A 129 31.23 -4.67 -15.59
N GLY A 130 30.75 -4.16 -16.73
CA GLY A 130 29.60 -3.26 -16.81
C GLY A 130 28.33 -3.88 -16.22
N THR A 131 28.02 -5.14 -16.52
CA THR A 131 26.88 -5.85 -15.94
C THR A 131 26.93 -5.92 -14.42
N LEU A 132 28.11 -6.22 -13.83
CA LEU A 132 28.27 -6.25 -12.37
C LEU A 132 28.03 -4.89 -11.72
N VAL A 133 28.53 -3.81 -12.35
CA VAL A 133 28.27 -2.43 -11.92
C VAL A 133 26.78 -2.11 -12.03
N GLY A 134 26.13 -2.50 -13.13
CA GLY A 134 24.69 -2.35 -13.33
C GLY A 134 23.86 -3.03 -12.24
N ILE A 135 24.22 -4.26 -11.86
CA ILE A 135 23.58 -4.97 -10.74
C ILE A 135 23.74 -4.17 -9.44
N GLY A 136 24.95 -3.74 -9.09
CA GLY A 136 25.20 -2.97 -7.87
C GLY A 136 24.41 -1.65 -7.83
N LEU A 137 24.39 -0.90 -8.94
CA LEU A 137 23.63 0.34 -9.04
C LEU A 137 22.12 0.10 -8.95
N SER A 138 21.61 -0.98 -9.53
CA SER A 138 20.19 -1.34 -9.44
C SER A 138 19.75 -1.61 -8.01
N MET A 139 20.57 -2.32 -7.20
CA MET A 139 20.28 -2.59 -5.80
C MET A 139 20.20 -1.29 -4.98
N ILE A 140 21.13 -0.36 -5.20
CA ILE A 140 21.12 0.95 -4.56
C ILE A 140 19.86 1.73 -4.97
N ALA A 141 19.55 1.79 -6.27
CA ALA A 141 18.37 2.50 -6.77
C ALA A 141 17.06 1.95 -6.19
N ILE A 142 16.91 0.61 -6.16
CA ILE A 142 15.73 -0.04 -5.59
C ILE A 142 15.60 0.27 -4.11
N THR A 143 16.67 0.18 -3.33
CA THR A 143 16.57 0.46 -1.88
C THR A 143 16.17 1.91 -1.60
N ILE A 144 16.67 2.87 -2.38
CA ILE A 144 16.27 4.28 -2.27
C ILE A 144 14.78 4.42 -2.58
N ILE A 145 14.30 3.84 -3.68
CA ILE A 145 12.90 3.96 -4.09
C ILE A 145 11.97 3.23 -3.14
N PHE A 146 12.32 2.00 -2.76
CA PHE A 146 11.56 1.21 -1.79
C PHE A 146 11.45 1.94 -0.46
N SER A 147 12.54 2.52 0.05
CA SER A 147 12.49 3.27 1.32
C SER A 147 11.39 4.32 1.30
N ARG A 148 11.28 5.08 0.20
CA ARG A 148 10.31 6.17 0.07
C ARG A 148 8.89 5.70 -0.20
N LEU A 149 8.72 4.73 -1.09
CA LEU A 149 7.40 4.25 -1.48
C LEU A 149 6.75 3.35 -0.41
N SER A 150 7.56 2.69 0.44
CA SER A 150 7.08 1.76 1.46
C SER A 150 6.13 2.37 2.50
N LEU A 151 6.13 3.70 2.68
CA LEU A 151 5.17 4.40 3.55
C LEU A 151 3.71 4.25 3.11
N VAL A 152 3.47 3.79 1.88
CA VAL A 152 2.14 3.38 1.41
C VAL A 152 1.56 2.27 2.28
N PHE A 153 2.39 1.31 2.73
CA PHE A 153 1.95 0.13 3.47
C PHE A 153 1.37 0.41 4.85
N PRO A 154 2.03 1.17 5.75
CA PRO A 154 1.43 1.55 7.03
C PRO A 154 0.14 2.36 6.84
N SER A 155 0.09 3.22 5.83
CA SER A 155 -1.08 4.05 5.53
C SER A 155 -2.29 3.21 5.08
N ILE A 156 -2.10 2.29 4.13
CA ILE A 156 -3.14 1.35 3.71
C ILE A 156 -3.63 0.52 4.89
N SER A 157 -2.70 0.07 5.76
CA SER A 157 -3.04 -0.79 6.90
C SER A 157 -4.01 -0.13 7.89
N ILE A 158 -3.98 1.20 8.00
CA ILE A 158 -4.89 1.99 8.84
C ILE A 158 -6.05 2.63 8.06
N ASP A 159 -6.36 2.12 6.87
CA ASP A 159 -7.47 2.60 6.03
C ASP A 159 -7.31 4.07 5.57
N LYS A 160 -6.06 4.57 5.56
CA LYS A 160 -5.68 5.86 4.96
C LYS A 160 -5.02 5.61 3.61
N ASP A 161 -5.80 5.49 2.55
CA ASP A 161 -5.26 5.22 1.21
C ASP A 161 -4.41 6.40 0.71
N ILE A 162 -3.10 6.20 0.66
CA ILE A 162 -2.16 7.08 -0.06
C ILE A 162 -1.70 6.38 -1.33
N SER A 163 -1.53 7.13 -2.40
CA SER A 163 -0.94 6.62 -3.64
C SER A 163 0.58 6.57 -3.55
N LEU A 164 1.22 5.81 -4.45
CA LEU A 164 2.68 5.78 -4.54
C LEU A 164 3.29 7.16 -4.82
N GLY A 165 2.61 7.98 -5.63
CA GLY A 165 3.03 9.36 -5.90
C GLY A 165 2.94 10.26 -4.66
N GLU A 166 1.88 10.11 -3.87
CA GLU A 166 1.74 10.81 -2.58
C GLU A 166 2.83 10.37 -1.60
N ALA A 167 3.09 9.06 -1.45
CA ALA A 167 4.16 8.54 -0.60
C ALA A 167 5.54 9.10 -1.00
N TRP A 168 5.80 9.23 -2.31
CA TRP A 168 7.01 9.87 -2.80
C TRP A 168 7.08 11.36 -2.38
N ASN A 169 6.00 12.11 -2.52
CA ASN A 169 5.96 13.51 -2.14
C ASN A 169 6.10 13.71 -0.63
N PHE A 170 5.45 12.89 0.19
CA PHE A 170 5.55 12.94 1.66
C PHE A 170 6.97 12.68 2.18
N THR A 171 7.77 11.93 1.43
CA THR A 171 9.16 11.63 1.82
C THR A 171 10.20 12.60 1.28
N LYS A 172 9.78 13.66 0.58
CA LYS A 172 10.69 14.55 -0.13
C LYS A 172 11.65 15.30 0.80
N GLU A 173 11.18 15.69 1.99
CA GLU A 173 12.00 16.35 3.01
C GLU A 173 12.71 15.34 3.95
N TYR A 174 12.28 14.07 3.94
CA TYR A 174 12.73 13.02 4.87
C TYR A 174 13.58 11.93 4.22
N LYS A 175 14.19 12.18 3.06
CA LYS A 175 14.89 11.15 2.25
C LYS A 175 15.90 10.34 3.06
N LEU A 176 16.80 11.02 3.77
CA LEU A 176 17.84 10.37 4.56
C LEU A 176 17.27 9.66 5.78
N LEU A 177 16.29 10.28 6.45
CA LEU A 177 15.60 9.70 7.60
C LEU A 177 14.96 8.36 7.22
N VAL A 178 14.16 8.37 6.17
CA VAL A 178 13.41 7.21 5.68
C VAL A 178 14.37 6.12 5.21
N TYR A 179 15.42 6.48 4.47
CA TYR A 179 16.43 5.51 4.04
C TYR A 179 17.13 4.83 5.22
N LEU A 180 17.59 5.61 6.21
CA LEU A 180 18.28 5.07 7.38
C LEU A 180 17.37 4.19 8.24
N SER A 181 16.14 4.64 8.48
CA SER A 181 15.20 3.96 9.37
C SER A 181 14.50 2.75 8.75
N VAL A 182 14.22 2.77 7.44
CA VAL A 182 13.49 1.70 6.75
C VAL A 182 14.43 0.67 6.11
N ILE A 183 15.63 1.07 5.67
CA ILE A 183 16.59 0.17 5.01
C ILE A 183 17.74 -0.17 5.94
N ILE A 184 18.59 0.83 6.24
CA ILE A 184 19.89 0.57 6.86
C ILE A 184 19.73 -0.08 8.23
N PHE A 185 18.83 0.45 9.05
CA PHE A 185 18.61 -0.04 10.39
C PHE A 185 18.02 -1.47 10.42
N PRO A 186 16.91 -1.78 9.72
CA PRO A 186 16.41 -3.15 9.63
C PRO A 186 17.40 -4.13 9.02
N VAL A 187 18.15 -3.75 7.99
CA VAL A 187 19.18 -4.61 7.38
C VAL A 187 20.30 -4.90 8.37
N PHE A 188 20.84 -3.87 9.03
CA PHE A 188 21.89 -4.05 10.03
C PHE A 188 21.43 -4.97 11.17
N PHE A 189 20.21 -4.75 11.68
CA PHE A 189 19.64 -5.58 12.73
C PHE A 189 19.39 -7.02 12.26
N SER A 190 18.89 -7.21 11.04
CA SER A 190 18.65 -8.53 10.45
C SER A 190 19.95 -9.30 10.25
N ILE A 191 21.03 -8.64 9.84
CA ILE A 191 22.36 -9.26 9.74
C ILE A 191 22.85 -9.67 11.12
N LEU A 192 22.78 -8.78 12.12
CA LEU A 192 23.22 -9.07 13.48
C LEU A 192 22.47 -10.27 14.07
N LEU A 193 21.13 -10.27 13.99
CA LEU A 193 20.31 -11.38 14.45
C LEU A 193 20.55 -12.63 13.62
N GLY A 194 20.61 -12.52 12.31
CA GLY A 194 20.83 -13.65 11.41
C GLY A 194 22.14 -14.38 11.69
N VAL A 195 23.21 -13.65 12.02
CA VAL A 195 24.49 -14.23 12.43
C VAL A 195 24.37 -14.92 13.79
N VAL A 196 23.87 -14.23 14.80
CA VAL A 196 23.79 -14.76 16.17
C VAL A 196 22.86 -15.96 16.24
N TYR A 197 21.61 -15.81 15.80
CA TYR A 197 20.61 -16.87 15.83
C TYR A 197 20.90 -17.95 14.79
N GLY A 198 21.42 -17.60 13.62
CA GLY A 198 21.81 -18.59 12.62
C GLY A 198 22.91 -19.52 13.12
N LEU A 199 23.88 -19.02 13.88
CA LEU A 199 24.92 -19.86 14.50
C LEU A 199 24.32 -20.76 15.59
N VAL A 200 23.48 -20.21 16.45
CA VAL A 200 22.79 -20.98 17.51
C VAL A 200 21.90 -22.07 16.91
N ILE A 201 21.09 -21.75 15.91
CA ILE A 201 20.20 -22.71 15.24
C ILE A 201 21.02 -23.78 14.52
N LYS A 202 22.07 -23.42 13.78
CA LYS A 202 22.96 -24.40 13.13
C LYS A 202 23.60 -25.35 14.13
N PHE A 203 24.06 -24.83 15.26
CA PHE A 203 24.58 -25.64 16.35
C PHE A 203 23.50 -26.60 16.87
N LEU A 204 22.32 -26.09 17.24
CA LEU A 204 21.22 -26.91 17.76
C LEU A 204 20.76 -27.99 16.76
N VAL A 205 20.61 -27.64 15.48
CA VAL A 205 20.19 -28.56 14.41
C VAL A 205 21.22 -29.67 14.20
N SER A 206 22.52 -29.33 14.25
CA SER A 206 23.61 -30.30 14.08
C SER A 206 23.74 -31.27 15.27
N PHE A 207 23.48 -30.80 16.50
CA PHE A 207 23.71 -31.57 17.72
C PHE A 207 22.47 -32.26 18.29
N VAL A 208 21.26 -31.76 17.98
CA VAL A 208 20.03 -32.17 18.67
C VAL A 208 19.09 -32.90 17.71
N TYR A 209 18.44 -32.20 16.78
CA TYR A 209 17.43 -32.75 15.86
C TYR A 209 17.23 -31.85 14.62
N SER A 210 17.04 -32.45 13.43
CA SER A 210 16.83 -31.73 12.17
C SER A 210 15.48 -31.00 12.12
N GLU A 211 14.54 -31.42 12.96
CA GLU A 211 13.19 -30.87 13.13
C GLU A 211 13.20 -29.46 13.75
N LEU A 212 14.34 -29.01 14.29
CA LEU A 212 14.53 -27.64 14.80
C LEU A 212 14.57 -26.57 13.69
N THR A 213 14.42 -26.97 12.43
CA THR A 213 14.27 -26.07 11.27
C THR A 213 13.11 -25.08 11.43
N ILE A 214 12.10 -25.41 12.24
CA ILE A 214 11.01 -24.51 12.64
C ILE A 214 11.48 -23.17 13.25
N LEU A 215 12.67 -23.16 13.87
CA LEU A 215 13.26 -21.96 14.47
C LEU A 215 13.62 -20.90 13.40
N TYR A 216 13.88 -21.30 12.16
CA TYR A 216 14.10 -20.36 11.06
C TYR A 216 12.83 -19.57 10.74
N SER A 217 11.66 -20.22 10.66
CA SER A 217 10.39 -19.53 10.43
C SER A 217 10.05 -18.55 11.56
N LEU A 218 10.38 -18.90 12.80
CA LEU A 218 10.22 -17.98 13.94
C LEU A 218 11.12 -16.76 13.81
N LEU A 219 12.40 -16.96 13.45
CA LEU A 219 13.36 -15.90 13.23
C LEU A 219 12.92 -14.97 12.07
N GLU A 220 12.44 -15.54 10.97
CA GLU A 220 11.95 -14.79 9.80
C GLU A 220 10.75 -13.90 10.15
N ILE A 221 9.75 -14.43 10.86
CA ILE A 221 8.60 -13.63 11.30
C ILE A 221 9.04 -12.55 12.29
N PHE A 222 9.99 -12.85 13.19
CA PHE A 222 10.51 -11.85 14.11
C PHE A 222 11.22 -10.70 13.39
N ILE A 223 12.07 -11.00 12.41
CA ILE A 223 12.75 -10.01 11.56
C ILE A 223 11.72 -9.20 10.75
N ALA A 224 10.68 -9.85 10.22
CA ALA A 224 9.60 -9.17 9.51
C ALA A 224 8.88 -8.18 10.42
N VAL A 225 8.42 -8.62 11.59
CA VAL A 225 7.74 -7.75 12.58
C VAL A 225 8.62 -6.56 12.96
N PHE A 226 9.91 -6.78 13.16
CA PHE A 226 10.86 -5.72 13.46
C PHE A 226 10.99 -4.70 12.32
N THR A 227 11.14 -5.18 11.08
CA THR A 227 11.24 -4.33 9.89
C THR A 227 9.97 -3.50 9.69
N ILE A 228 8.81 -4.14 9.85
CA ILE A 228 7.49 -3.50 9.79
C ILE A 228 7.34 -2.49 10.93
N SER A 229 7.88 -2.77 12.11
CA SER A 229 7.90 -1.84 13.24
C SER A 229 8.69 -0.59 12.93
N ALA A 230 9.88 -0.74 12.34
CA ALA A 230 10.72 0.40 11.98
C ALA A 230 10.00 1.29 10.96
N LEU A 231 9.40 0.69 9.94
CA LEU A 231 8.59 1.42 8.95
C LEU A 231 7.37 2.11 9.57
N SER A 232 6.67 1.44 10.50
CA SER A 232 5.52 2.01 11.21
C SER A 232 5.92 3.19 12.12
N ALA A 233 7.06 3.08 12.80
CA ALA A 233 7.59 4.15 13.64
C ALA A 233 8.00 5.37 12.81
N THR A 234 8.64 5.14 11.65
CA THR A 234 8.96 6.22 10.70
C THR A 234 7.70 6.87 10.15
N TYR A 235 6.69 6.09 9.79
CA TYR A 235 5.39 6.61 9.35
C TYR A 235 4.74 7.49 10.41
N LYS A 236 4.67 7.02 11.66
CA LYS A 236 4.12 7.79 12.79
C LYS A 236 4.87 9.10 13.00
N TYR A 237 6.19 9.06 12.99
CA TYR A 237 7.02 10.26 13.14
C TYR A 237 6.72 11.31 12.07
N ILE A 238 6.64 10.90 10.79
CA ILE A 238 6.33 11.83 9.69
C ILE A 238 4.91 12.38 9.82
N LEU A 239 3.96 11.55 10.23
CA LEU A 239 2.56 11.94 10.44
C LEU A 239 2.41 12.96 11.58
N GLU A 240 3.17 12.80 12.67
CA GLU A 240 3.15 13.69 13.83
C GLU A 240 3.78 15.06 13.53
N GLU A 241 4.84 15.11 12.71
CA GLU A 241 5.51 16.36 12.34
C GLU A 241 4.76 17.15 11.25
N HIS A 242 3.93 16.47 10.45
CA HIS A 242 3.18 17.09 9.35
C HIS A 242 1.74 16.54 9.22
N PRO A 243 0.85 16.89 10.17
CA PRO A 243 -0.55 16.45 10.13
C PRO A 243 -1.29 16.94 8.87
N GLU A 244 -0.89 18.08 8.31
CA GLU A 244 -1.49 18.70 7.12
C GLU A 244 -1.50 17.77 5.90
N TYR A 245 -0.53 16.84 5.80
CA TYR A 245 -0.49 15.87 4.70
C TYR A 245 -1.64 14.85 4.73
N PHE A 246 -2.33 14.72 5.87
CA PHE A 246 -3.40 13.73 6.06
C PHE A 246 -4.75 14.35 6.43
N GLU A 247 -4.78 15.55 7.02
CA GLU A 247 -6.02 16.26 7.35
C GLU A 247 -6.79 16.71 6.10
N ILE A 248 -6.10 17.31 5.12
CA ILE A 248 -6.68 17.82 3.87
C ILE A 248 -7.50 16.74 3.15
N LYS A 249 -6.97 15.52 3.05
CA LYS A 249 -7.64 14.41 2.35
C LYS A 249 -8.83 13.86 3.14
N SER A 250 -8.79 13.91 4.47
CA SER A 250 -9.88 13.48 5.34
C SER A 250 -11.03 14.49 5.33
N GLU A 251 -10.74 15.79 5.37
CA GLU A 251 -11.73 16.86 5.26
C GLU A 251 -12.38 16.87 3.87
N ILE A 252 -11.59 16.76 2.79
CA ILE A 252 -12.13 16.63 1.43
C ILE A 252 -13.06 15.41 1.30
N LYS A 253 -12.69 14.24 1.86
CA LYS A 253 -13.54 13.04 1.81
C LYS A 253 -14.80 13.15 2.68
N VAL A 254 -14.76 13.90 3.78
CA VAL A 254 -15.90 14.10 4.68
C VAL A 254 -16.85 15.16 4.11
N GLN A 255 -16.33 16.26 3.59
CA GLN A 255 -17.12 17.32 2.96
C GLN A 255 -17.78 16.84 1.65
N LEU A 256 -17.10 15.99 0.88
CA LEU A 256 -17.70 15.30 -0.26
C LEU A 256 -18.82 14.32 0.13
N ARG A 257 -19.04 14.02 1.42
CA ARG A 257 -20.21 13.25 1.89
C ARG A 257 -21.40 14.14 2.26
N GLU A 258 -21.24 15.45 2.38
CA GLU A 258 -22.31 16.42 2.69
C GLU A 258 -22.87 17.09 1.42
N TYR A 259 -23.04 16.31 0.35
CA TYR A 259 -23.69 16.78 -0.88
C TYR A 259 -25.18 16.42 -0.83
N THR A 260 -26.01 17.29 -1.38
CA THR A 260 -27.45 17.01 -1.52
C THR A 260 -27.73 16.55 -2.95
N ILE A 261 -28.47 15.45 -3.06
CA ILE A 261 -28.98 14.95 -4.34
C ILE A 261 -30.48 15.18 -4.37
N GLU A 262 -30.95 15.91 -5.37
CA GLU A 262 -32.37 16.00 -5.71
C GLU A 262 -32.58 15.30 -7.05
N ASN A 263 -33.39 14.24 -7.06
CA ASN A 263 -33.68 13.48 -8.27
C ASN A 263 -35.17 13.59 -8.60
N THR A 264 -35.47 13.99 -9.83
CA THR A 264 -36.79 14.04 -10.43
C THR A 264 -36.73 13.31 -11.77
N ASP A 265 -37.86 12.80 -12.28
CA ASP A 265 -37.92 11.82 -13.39
C ASP A 265 -36.97 12.10 -14.57
N ASP A 266 -36.72 13.38 -14.91
CA ASP A 266 -35.82 13.78 -15.99
C ASP A 266 -34.61 14.63 -15.54
N ILE A 267 -34.53 15.06 -14.27
CA ILE A 267 -33.49 15.98 -13.76
C ILE A 267 -32.85 15.43 -12.49
N CYS A 268 -31.52 15.29 -12.50
CA CYS A 268 -30.72 15.04 -11.30
C CYS A 268 -29.86 16.27 -10.99
N LYS A 269 -30.02 16.82 -9.78
CA LYS A 269 -29.26 17.95 -9.25
C LYS A 269 -28.39 17.49 -8.10
N VAL A 270 -27.14 17.91 -8.13
CA VAL A 270 -26.17 17.70 -7.06
C VAL A 270 -25.60 19.03 -6.63
N THR A 271 -25.74 19.33 -5.33
CA THR A 271 -25.17 20.54 -4.73
C THR A 271 -23.97 20.14 -3.87
N ILE A 272 -22.83 20.76 -4.17
CA ILE A 272 -21.55 20.53 -3.49
C ILE A 272 -21.11 21.87 -2.86
N PRO A 273 -20.85 21.94 -1.55
CA PRO A 273 -20.33 23.16 -0.94
C PRO A 273 -18.98 23.58 -1.55
N ASN A 274 -18.77 24.88 -1.73
CA ASN A 274 -17.54 25.52 -2.22
C ASN A 274 -16.51 25.50 -1.09
N VAL A 275 -15.71 24.44 -1.01
CA VAL A 275 -14.62 24.32 -0.04
C VAL A 275 -13.27 24.56 -0.71
N ASN A 276 -12.30 25.07 0.05
CA ASN A 276 -11.06 25.72 -0.37
C ASN A 276 -10.19 24.96 -1.40
N ASP A 277 -10.42 23.67 -1.65
CA ASP A 277 -9.62 22.85 -2.58
C ASP A 277 -10.35 22.43 -3.87
N ILE A 278 -11.66 22.66 -3.97
CA ILE A 278 -12.43 22.34 -5.19
C ILE A 278 -12.73 23.66 -5.90
N ASN A 279 -12.05 23.91 -7.01
CA ASN A 279 -12.36 25.06 -7.85
C ASN A 279 -13.27 24.66 -9.03
N PHE A 280 -13.93 25.67 -9.60
CA PHE A 280 -14.87 25.48 -10.71
C PHE A 280 -14.23 24.78 -11.91
N GLU A 281 -12.96 25.11 -12.20
CA GLU A 281 -12.21 24.58 -13.33
C GLU A 281 -11.89 23.09 -13.17
N TYR A 282 -11.64 22.64 -11.94
CA TYR A 282 -11.44 21.23 -11.62
C TYR A 282 -12.71 20.41 -11.93
N LEU A 283 -13.86 20.85 -11.43
CA LEU A 283 -15.15 20.20 -11.66
C LEU A 283 -15.52 20.21 -13.16
N LYS A 284 -15.32 21.35 -13.83
CA LYS A 284 -15.51 21.51 -15.26
C LYS A 284 -14.68 20.51 -16.06
N ASN A 285 -13.39 20.37 -15.75
CA ASN A 285 -12.50 19.44 -16.46
C ASN A 285 -12.90 17.98 -16.22
N LYS A 286 -13.29 17.61 -15.00
CA LYS A 286 -13.79 16.25 -14.70
C LYS A 286 -15.06 15.91 -15.47
N LEU A 287 -16.05 16.81 -15.47
CA LEU A 287 -17.29 16.63 -16.24
C LEU A 287 -17.01 16.55 -17.74
N LYS A 288 -16.11 17.40 -18.25
CA LYS A 288 -15.74 17.41 -19.67
C LYS A 288 -15.17 16.06 -20.11
N VAL A 289 -14.21 15.50 -19.36
CA VAL A 289 -13.61 14.20 -19.69
C VAL A 289 -14.66 13.10 -19.75
N GLN A 290 -15.53 13.02 -18.74
CA GLN A 290 -16.53 11.95 -18.65
C GLN A 290 -17.61 12.05 -19.74
N TYR A 291 -18.18 13.24 -19.93
CA TYR A 291 -19.34 13.39 -20.81
C TYR A 291 -18.96 13.53 -22.29
N PHE A 292 -17.71 13.92 -22.60
CA PHE A 292 -17.22 13.93 -23.97
C PHE A 292 -17.11 12.52 -24.55
N GLU A 293 -16.73 11.53 -23.73
CA GLU A 293 -16.63 10.13 -24.16
C GLU A 293 -17.97 9.53 -24.60
N ILE A 294 -19.07 10.02 -24.03
CA ILE A 294 -20.44 9.58 -24.36
C ILE A 294 -21.18 10.55 -25.32
N GLY A 295 -20.44 11.46 -25.96
CA GLY A 295 -20.95 12.27 -27.09
C GLY A 295 -21.47 13.67 -26.76
N TYR A 296 -21.28 14.20 -25.54
CA TYR A 296 -21.64 15.58 -25.20
C TYR A 296 -20.51 16.54 -25.56
N THR A 297 -20.34 16.84 -26.84
CA THR A 297 -19.24 17.70 -27.32
C THR A 297 -19.64 19.16 -27.53
N ASN A 298 -20.94 19.48 -27.56
CA ASN A 298 -21.42 20.82 -27.87
C ASN A 298 -21.47 21.70 -26.62
N ILE A 299 -20.48 22.58 -26.46
CA ILE A 299 -20.43 23.57 -25.38
C ILE A 299 -21.41 24.70 -25.70
N SER A 300 -22.49 24.78 -24.91
CA SER A 300 -23.57 25.76 -25.10
C SER A 300 -23.46 26.97 -24.17
N LEU A 301 -22.69 26.87 -23.08
CA LEU A 301 -22.38 27.95 -22.17
C LEU A 301 -20.96 27.75 -21.62
N ASP A 302 -20.13 28.78 -21.70
CA ASP A 302 -18.82 28.80 -21.05
C ASP A 302 -18.57 30.18 -20.44
N LYS A 303 -18.85 30.33 -19.15
CA LYS A 303 -18.60 31.53 -18.35
C LYS A 303 -17.84 31.13 -17.09
N GLU A 304 -17.22 32.11 -16.44
CA GLU A 304 -16.41 31.89 -15.23
C GLU A 304 -17.13 31.12 -14.11
N ASN A 305 -18.45 31.33 -13.96
CA ASN A 305 -19.26 30.71 -12.90
C ASN A 305 -20.34 29.75 -13.44
N SER A 306 -20.37 29.49 -14.75
CA SER A 306 -21.40 28.62 -15.33
C SER A 306 -20.94 27.99 -16.63
N TRP A 307 -21.06 26.69 -16.75
CA TRP A 307 -20.61 25.92 -17.89
C TRP A 307 -21.64 24.85 -18.24
N MET A 308 -21.97 24.70 -19.52
CA MET A 308 -23.01 23.77 -19.98
C MET A 308 -22.63 23.08 -21.28
N ILE A 309 -22.79 21.76 -21.31
CA ILE A 309 -22.62 20.92 -22.50
C ILE A 309 -23.93 20.22 -22.84
N LYS A 310 -24.18 20.02 -24.14
CA LYS A 310 -25.41 19.45 -24.66
C LYS A 310 -25.16 18.31 -25.66
N SER A 311 -26.11 17.40 -25.74
CA SER A 311 -26.23 16.42 -26.82
C SER A 311 -27.72 16.25 -27.17
N GLY A 312 -28.15 16.81 -28.31
CA GLY A 312 -29.57 16.87 -28.64
C GLY A 312 -30.39 17.64 -27.59
N ASN A 313 -31.34 16.96 -26.96
CA ASN A 313 -32.25 17.54 -25.96
C ASN A 313 -31.77 17.34 -24.50
N SER A 314 -30.62 16.72 -24.27
CA SER A 314 -30.05 16.53 -22.94
C SER A 314 -28.92 17.52 -22.66
N TYR A 315 -28.67 17.80 -21.38
CA TYR A 315 -27.60 18.71 -20.96
C TYR A 315 -26.98 18.35 -19.62
N ILE A 316 -25.75 18.82 -19.42
CA ILE A 316 -25.05 18.89 -18.14
C ILE A 316 -24.69 20.35 -17.91
N LEU A 317 -25.12 20.90 -16.78
CA LEU A 317 -24.88 22.26 -16.34
C LEU A 317 -24.08 22.22 -15.03
N LEU A 318 -22.91 22.84 -15.02
CA LEU A 318 -22.16 23.19 -13.82
C LEU A 318 -22.35 24.68 -13.57
N SER A 319 -22.75 25.06 -12.36
CA SER A 319 -22.89 26.46 -11.96
C SER A 319 -22.30 26.67 -10.57
N LYS A 320 -21.71 27.84 -10.34
CA LYS A 320 -21.30 28.31 -9.02
C LYS A 320 -22.33 29.34 -8.55
N ILE A 321 -23.05 29.03 -7.48
CA ILE A 321 -24.02 29.92 -6.86
C ILE A 321 -23.57 30.13 -5.42
N ASN A 322 -23.17 31.35 -5.08
CA ASN A 322 -22.59 31.68 -3.77
C ASN A 322 -21.38 30.77 -3.46
N ASP A 323 -21.42 30.13 -2.29
CA ASP A 323 -20.45 29.14 -1.83
C ASP A 323 -20.91 27.71 -2.12
N GLU A 324 -21.56 27.47 -3.25
CA GLU A 324 -21.93 26.13 -3.68
C GLU A 324 -21.70 25.95 -5.19
N TYR A 325 -21.30 24.74 -5.56
CA TYR A 325 -21.29 24.23 -6.91
C TYR A 325 -22.54 23.39 -7.13
N LYS A 326 -23.34 23.74 -8.14
CA LYS A 326 -24.53 22.99 -8.54
C LYS A 326 -24.29 22.33 -9.89
N ILE A 327 -24.45 21.02 -9.91
CA ILE A 327 -24.34 20.19 -11.10
C ILE A 327 -25.74 19.66 -11.40
N GLU A 328 -26.27 20.03 -12.55
CA GLU A 328 -27.59 19.64 -13.00
C GLU A 328 -27.46 18.84 -14.29
N THR A 329 -28.11 17.68 -14.33
CA THR A 329 -28.19 16.82 -15.51
C THR A 329 -29.64 16.66 -15.91
N PHE A 330 -29.92 16.76 -17.21
CA PHE A 330 -31.26 16.59 -17.77
C PHE A 330 -31.26 15.55 -18.89
N LYS A 331 -32.07 14.50 -18.73
CA LYS A 331 -32.21 13.39 -19.70
C LYS A 331 -30.88 12.77 -20.13
N VAL A 332 -29.97 12.62 -19.18
CA VAL A 332 -28.63 12.07 -19.42
C VAL A 332 -28.66 10.57 -19.15
N GLU A 333 -28.71 9.76 -20.20
CA GLU A 333 -28.47 8.32 -20.12
C GLU A 333 -26.95 8.08 -20.08
N GLY A 334 -26.38 7.97 -18.87
CA GLY A 334 -24.93 7.93 -18.70
C GLY A 334 -24.49 7.61 -17.27
N PRO A 335 -23.16 7.50 -17.04
CA PRO A 335 -22.60 7.11 -15.75
C PRO A 335 -23.12 8.01 -14.63
N ASN A 336 -23.56 7.39 -13.54
CA ASN A 336 -24.10 8.09 -12.38
C ASN A 336 -23.02 9.07 -11.89
N PHE A 337 -23.36 10.34 -11.75
CA PHE A 337 -22.44 11.38 -11.27
C PHE A 337 -21.74 10.99 -9.95
N LEU A 338 -22.37 10.13 -9.15
CA LEU A 338 -21.81 9.52 -7.93
C LEU A 338 -20.51 8.72 -8.16
N ASP A 339 -20.34 8.15 -9.35
CA ASP A 339 -19.15 7.41 -9.74
C ASP A 339 -17.94 8.35 -9.98
N LEU A 340 -18.19 9.65 -10.23
CA LEU A 340 -17.15 10.66 -10.49
C LEU A 340 -16.41 11.11 -9.22
N LEU A 341 -17.03 10.95 -8.06
CA LEU A 341 -16.50 11.40 -6.77
C LEU A 341 -16.05 10.24 -5.86
N ASP A 342 -16.05 9.00 -6.35
CA ASP A 342 -15.71 7.80 -5.54
C ASP A 342 -16.69 7.60 -4.36
N LEU A 343 -17.95 8.05 -4.49
CA LEU A 343 -18.94 8.12 -3.40
C LEU A 343 -19.89 6.92 -3.29
N LYS A 344 -19.74 5.91 -4.17
CA LYS A 344 -20.71 4.80 -4.31
C LYS A 344 -20.74 3.81 -3.14
N ASP A 345 -19.75 3.81 -2.26
CA ASP A 345 -19.50 2.66 -1.36
C ASP A 345 -20.44 2.54 -0.12
N LYS A 346 -21.50 3.35 0.09
CA LYS A 346 -22.30 3.24 1.35
C LYS A 346 -23.83 3.43 1.34
N ASN A 347 -24.49 3.73 0.23
CA ASN A 347 -25.96 3.92 0.24
C ASN A 347 -26.78 2.65 -0.05
N ASN A 348 -26.18 1.46 -0.04
CA ASN A 348 -26.89 0.18 -0.19
C ASN A 348 -27.09 -0.58 1.14
N ASP A 349 -26.79 0.02 2.30
CA ASP A 349 -27.07 -0.55 3.63
C ASP A 349 -28.02 0.37 4.43
N ILE A 350 -29.20 0.68 3.88
CA ILE A 350 -30.38 1.11 4.67
C ILE A 350 -31.54 0.18 4.35
#